data_AF-A0A7K4CYD7-F1
#
_entry.id   AF-A0A7K4CYD7-F1
#
_cell.length_a   1.000
_cell.length_b   1.000
_cell.length_c   1.000
_cell.angle_alpha   90.00
_cell.angle_beta   90.00
_cell.angle_gamma   90.00
#
_symmetry.space_group_name_H-M   'P 1'
#
loop_
_entity.id
_entity.type
_entity.pdbx_description
1 polymer ?
#
loop_
_entity_poly.entity_id
_entity_poly.type
_entity_poly.pdbx_seq_one_letter_code
_entity_poly.pdbx_strand_id
1 'polypeptide(L)'
;MAKLAIPSTSGDGLNGQVDFRFGRAMFFTFVTIDDGKVKDVTIASNTASDAMGGAGPQAVQFVLDHGADVIFVVQVGPNAVSALNASGAKVLTKPDTSNPPFTVKQIVDEYIAEKLVPVSDANVSSHAGMHHRNRFGQDG
;
A
#
# COMPACT_ATOMS: atom_id res chain seq x y z
N MET A 1 -0.33 9.67 18.52
CA MET A 1 0.07 8.31 18.12
C MET A 1 -0.63 7.90 16.83
N ALA A 2 0.13 7.50 15.81
CA ALA A 2 -0.37 6.93 14.56
C ALA A 2 0.53 5.75 14.17
N LYS A 3 -0.06 4.65 13.68
CA LYS A 3 0.68 3.50 13.16
C LYS A 3 0.67 3.50 11.62
N LEU A 4 1.86 3.58 11.05
CA LEU A 4 2.10 3.62 9.61
C LEU A 4 2.52 2.23 9.10
N ALA A 5 1.79 1.66 8.15
CA ALA A 5 2.15 0.41 7.49
C ALA A 5 2.83 0.68 6.15
N ILE A 6 4.05 0.17 5.97
CA ILE A 6 4.87 0.37 4.77
C ILE A 6 5.23 -0.99 4.16
N PRO A 7 4.91 -1.26 2.89
CA PRO A 7 5.35 -2.47 2.20
C PRO A 7 6.88 -2.47 2.05
N SER A 8 7.52 -3.57 2.42
CA SER A 8 8.98 -3.72 2.39
C SER A 8 9.39 -4.98 1.63
N THR A 9 10.51 -4.90 0.90
CA THR A 9 11.09 -6.04 0.19
C THR A 9 11.89 -6.95 1.12
N SER A 10 12.38 -6.41 2.24
CA SER A 10 13.18 -7.10 3.24
C SER A 10 12.71 -6.82 4.67
N GLY A 11 13.10 -7.69 5.60
CA GLY A 11 12.83 -7.55 7.03
C GLY A 11 13.82 -6.63 7.76
N ASP A 12 14.33 -5.58 7.11
CA ASP A 12 15.34 -4.66 7.70
C ASP A 12 14.72 -3.44 8.40
N GLY A 13 13.39 -3.43 8.57
CA GLY A 13 12.66 -2.38 9.30
C GLY A 13 12.86 -1.01 8.66
N LEU A 14 13.37 -0.03 9.43
CA LEU A 14 13.59 1.34 8.94
C LEU A 14 14.61 1.43 7.80
N ASN A 15 15.59 0.52 7.77
CA ASN A 15 16.59 0.48 6.71
C ASN A 15 16.15 -0.36 5.51
N GLY A 16 14.99 -1.03 5.62
CA GLY A 16 14.41 -1.82 4.54
C GLY A 16 14.03 -0.98 3.34
N GLN A 17 14.15 -1.59 2.17
CA GLN A 17 13.68 -1.00 0.93
C GLN A 17 12.16 -1.16 0.84
N VAL A 18 11.51 -0.12 0.34
CA VAL A 18 10.06 -0.11 0.10
C VAL A 18 9.76 -1.00 -1.12
N ASP A 19 8.77 -1.90 -1.01
CA ASP A 19 8.25 -2.62 -2.17
C ASP A 19 7.16 -1.77 -2.84
N PHE A 20 7.25 -1.63 -4.16
CA PHE A 20 6.26 -0.91 -4.95
C PHE A 20 4.89 -1.59 -4.95
N ARG A 21 4.88 -2.92 -4.86
CA ARG A 21 3.69 -3.75 -5.04
C ARG A 21 3.03 -3.98 -3.68
N PHE A 22 2.17 -3.07 -3.25
CA PHE A 22 1.51 -3.17 -1.94
C PHE A 22 0.93 -4.57 -1.65
N GLY A 23 0.08 -5.11 -2.53
CA GLY A 23 -0.60 -6.39 -2.28
C GLY A 23 0.32 -7.62 -2.26
N ARG A 24 1.46 -7.56 -2.97
CA ARG A 24 2.39 -8.70 -3.13
C ARG A 24 3.75 -8.44 -2.47
N ALA A 25 3.86 -7.41 -1.64
CA ALA A 25 5.03 -7.18 -0.83
C ALA A 25 5.26 -8.40 0.06
N MET A 26 6.51 -8.81 0.24
CA MET A 26 6.84 -9.96 1.08
C MET A 26 6.71 -9.63 2.57
N PHE A 27 6.96 -8.37 2.95
CA PHE A 27 6.91 -7.90 4.32
C PHE A 27 6.16 -6.58 4.41
N PHE A 28 5.60 -6.33 5.59
CA PHE A 28 5.11 -5.03 6.01
C PHE A 28 5.87 -4.57 7.24
N THR A 29 6.43 -3.37 7.16
CA THR A 29 7.01 -2.68 8.30
C THR A 29 5.99 -1.72 8.89
N PHE A 30 5.59 -1.97 10.13
CA PHE A 30 4.71 -1.13 10.92
C PHE A 30 5.55 -0.20 11.78
N VAL A 31 5.40 1.10 11.58
CA VAL A 31 6.12 2.13 12.32
C VAL A 31 5.12 2.90 13.17
N THR A 32 5.30 2.86 14.47
CA THR A 32 4.49 3.64 15.41
C THR A 32 5.13 5.01 15.60
N ILE A 33 4.40 6.06 15.26
CA ILE A 33 4.86 7.44 15.36
C ILE A 33 4.03 8.15 16.42
N ASP A 34 4.72 8.81 17.35
CA ASP A 34 4.08 9.59 18.41
C ASP A 34 4.87 10.88 18.63
N ASP A 35 4.15 12.00 18.59
CA ASP A 35 4.73 13.35 18.69
C ASP A 35 5.91 13.59 17.71
N GLY A 36 5.72 13.17 16.45
CA GLY A 36 6.72 13.30 15.39
C GLY A 36 7.96 12.43 15.56
N LYS A 37 7.94 11.43 16.44
CA LYS A 37 9.06 10.52 16.68
C LYS A 37 8.66 9.06 16.54
N VAL A 38 9.55 8.25 16.01
CA VAL A 38 9.38 6.79 15.96
C VAL A 38 9.47 6.24 17.38
N LYS A 39 8.38 5.61 17.84
CA LYS A 39 8.31 4.93 19.14
C LYS A 39 8.62 3.45 19.03
N ASP A 40 8.12 2.80 17.97
CA ASP A 40 8.25 1.37 17.80
C ASP A 40 8.27 1.00 16.31
N VAL A 41 8.94 -0.10 15.99
CA VAL A 41 9.05 -0.66 14.63
C VAL A 41 8.84 -2.15 14.71
N THR A 42 7.76 -2.62 14.11
CA THR A 42 7.41 -4.04 14.03
C THR A 42 7.40 -4.48 12.58
N ILE A 43 7.90 -5.68 12.29
CA ILE A 43 7.94 -6.23 10.93
C ILE A 43 7.09 -7.49 10.93
N ALA A 44 6.19 -7.61 9.94
CA ALA A 44 5.41 -8.81 9.74
C ALA A 44 5.51 -9.30 8.30
N SER A 45 5.61 -10.62 8.12
CA SER A 45 5.55 -11.26 6.81
C SER A 45 4.12 -11.20 6.26
N ASN A 46 3.97 -10.72 5.03
CA ASN A 46 2.67 -10.65 4.38
C ASN A 46 2.24 -12.03 3.91
N THR A 47 1.23 -12.62 4.55
CA THR A 47 0.66 -13.91 4.11
C THR A 47 -0.09 -13.81 2.78
N ALA A 48 -0.48 -12.59 2.36
CA ALA A 48 -1.13 -12.35 1.08
C ALA A 48 -0.18 -12.37 -0.13
N SER A 49 1.15 -12.39 0.09
CA SER A 49 2.13 -12.38 -1.01
C SER A 49 1.99 -13.58 -1.93
N ASP A 50 1.63 -14.74 -1.37
CA ASP A 50 1.49 -16.02 -2.07
C ASP A 50 0.07 -16.24 -2.63
N ALA A 51 -0.84 -15.28 -2.46
CA ALA A 51 -2.20 -15.44 -2.93
C ALA A 51 -2.26 -15.48 -4.46
N MET A 52 -2.81 -16.58 -5.01
CA MET A 52 -3.02 -16.75 -6.46
C MET A 52 -3.93 -15.66 -7.06
N GLY A 53 -4.81 -15.06 -6.25
CA GLY A 53 -5.66 -13.93 -6.60
C GLY A 53 -6.10 -13.18 -5.35
N GLY A 54 -6.43 -11.89 -5.48
CA GLY A 54 -6.93 -11.10 -4.34
C GLY A 54 -5.87 -10.63 -3.33
N ALA A 55 -4.58 -10.71 -3.67
CA ALA A 55 -3.48 -10.29 -2.80
C ALA A 55 -3.62 -8.84 -2.28
N GLY A 56 -4.19 -7.94 -3.10
CA GLY A 56 -4.46 -6.55 -2.72
C GLY A 56 -5.38 -6.43 -1.49
N PRO A 57 -6.66 -6.81 -1.61
CA PRO A 57 -7.60 -6.81 -0.47
C PRO A 57 -7.11 -7.57 0.76
N GLN A 58 -6.46 -8.72 0.57
CA GLN A 58 -5.93 -9.49 1.71
C GLN A 58 -4.80 -8.75 2.43
N ALA A 59 -3.91 -8.09 1.70
CA ALA A 59 -2.87 -7.24 2.30
C ALA A 59 -3.48 -6.05 3.05
N VAL A 60 -4.56 -5.46 2.54
CA VAL A 60 -5.31 -4.41 3.27
C VAL A 60 -5.84 -4.95 4.59
N GLN A 61 -6.53 -6.09 4.58
CA GLN A 61 -7.05 -6.69 5.81
C GLN A 61 -5.92 -6.99 6.80
N PHE A 62 -4.81 -7.55 6.31
CA PHE A 62 -3.64 -7.85 7.11
C PHE A 62 -3.09 -6.61 7.84
N VAL A 63 -2.94 -5.47 7.17
CA VAL A 63 -2.43 -4.26 7.83
C VAL A 63 -3.44 -3.65 8.81
N LEU A 64 -4.74 -3.77 8.55
CA LEU A 64 -5.79 -3.34 9.47
C LEU A 64 -5.83 -4.18 10.74
N ASP A 65 -5.65 -5.51 10.62
CA ASP A 65 -5.62 -6.43 11.75
C ASP A 65 -4.42 -6.12 12.68
N HIS A 66 -3.35 -5.53 12.15
CA HIS A 66 -2.20 -5.03 12.91
C HIS A 66 -2.42 -3.62 13.50
N GLY A 67 -3.60 -3.02 13.28
CA GLY A 67 -3.99 -1.71 13.80
C GLY A 67 -3.28 -0.55 13.11
N ALA A 68 -3.04 -0.64 11.81
CA ALA A 68 -2.48 0.47 11.04
C ALA A 68 -3.54 1.57 10.82
N ASP A 69 -3.23 2.79 11.25
CA ASP A 69 -4.08 3.98 11.02
C ASP A 69 -3.82 4.56 9.63
N VAL A 70 -2.59 4.42 9.15
CA VAL A 70 -2.11 4.99 7.90
C VAL A 70 -1.39 3.91 7.10
N ILE A 71 -1.73 3.82 5.82
CA ILE A 71 -1.17 2.82 4.90
C ILE A 71 -0.41 3.57 3.82
N PHE A 72 0.88 3.30 3.69
CA PHE A 72 1.69 3.82 2.60
C PHE A 72 1.63 2.88 1.40
N VAL A 73 1.33 3.43 0.23
CA VAL A 73 1.33 2.69 -1.04
C VAL A 73 2.14 3.44 -2.07
N VAL A 74 2.93 2.73 -2.88
CA VAL A 74 3.56 3.33 -4.06
C VAL A 74 2.71 3.04 -5.29
N GLN A 75 2.38 1.76 -5.52
CA GLN A 75 1.47 1.34 -6.57
C GLN A 75 0.32 0.53 -5.98
N VAL A 76 -0.90 0.89 -6.38
CA VAL A 76 -2.13 0.26 -5.90
C VAL A 76 -3.10 0.02 -7.05
N GLY A 77 -3.50 -1.25 -7.21
CA GLY A 77 -4.47 -1.65 -8.22
C GLY A 77 -5.92 -1.46 -7.77
N PRO A 78 -6.89 -1.54 -8.71
CA PRO A 78 -8.32 -1.29 -8.44
C PRO A 78 -8.89 -2.15 -7.30
N ASN A 79 -8.44 -3.40 -7.19
CA ASN A 79 -8.90 -4.33 -6.17
C ASN A 79 -8.46 -3.88 -4.77
N ALA A 80 -7.23 -3.41 -4.63
CA ALA A 80 -6.71 -2.93 -3.35
C ALA A 80 -7.36 -1.59 -2.97
N VAL A 81 -7.55 -0.66 -3.91
CA VAL A 81 -8.23 0.62 -3.66
C VAL A 81 -9.64 0.41 -3.11
N SER A 82 -10.40 -0.53 -3.68
CA SER A 82 -11.74 -0.83 -3.19
C SER A 82 -11.74 -1.28 -1.72
N ALA A 83 -10.77 -2.12 -1.33
CA ALA A 83 -10.61 -2.57 0.05
C ALA A 83 -10.09 -1.47 0.99
N LEU A 84 -9.16 -0.63 0.51
CA LEU A 84 -8.65 0.52 1.26
C LEU A 84 -9.74 1.56 1.52
N ASN A 85 -10.59 1.84 0.53
CA ASN A 85 -11.72 2.74 0.70
C ASN A 85 -12.75 2.19 1.69
N ALA A 86 -12.94 0.87 1.71
CA ALA A 86 -13.82 0.21 2.67
C ALA A 86 -13.24 0.13 4.10
N SER A 87 -11.92 0.25 4.26
CA SER A 87 -11.27 0.11 5.57
C SER A 87 -11.35 1.35 6.45
N GLY A 88 -11.55 2.53 5.85
CA GLY A 88 -11.50 3.81 6.54
C GLY A 88 -10.10 4.24 6.99
N ALA A 89 -9.05 3.48 6.66
CA ALA A 89 -7.67 3.86 6.95
C ALA A 89 -7.19 4.96 5.99
N LYS A 90 -6.25 5.80 6.46
CA LYS A 90 -5.68 6.84 5.60
C LYS A 90 -4.65 6.23 4.65
N VAL A 91 -4.93 6.26 3.36
CA VAL A 91 -3.98 5.82 2.34
C VAL A 91 -3.14 6.99 1.87
N LEU A 92 -1.82 6.89 2.00
CA LEU A 92 -0.89 7.91 1.57
C LEU A 92 0.10 7.36 0.53
N THR A 93 0.57 8.23 -0.36
CA THR A 93 1.65 7.96 -1.29
C THR A 93 2.60 9.15 -1.34
N LYS A 94 3.78 8.96 -1.93
CA LYS A 94 4.69 10.07 -2.21
C LYS A 94 4.46 10.59 -3.63
N PRO A 95 4.51 11.92 -3.86
CA PRO A 95 4.32 12.50 -5.18
C PRO A 95 5.47 12.17 -6.15
N ASP A 96 6.68 11.97 -5.63
CA ASP A 96 7.88 11.72 -6.43
C ASP A 96 8.32 10.26 -6.37
N THR A 97 7.78 9.41 -7.24
CA THR A 97 8.21 8.01 -7.37
C THR A 97 9.29 7.81 -8.44
N SER A 98 9.92 8.89 -8.92
CA SER A 98 10.76 8.85 -10.14
C SER A 98 12.17 8.31 -9.92
N ASN A 99 12.68 8.32 -8.69
CA ASN A 99 14.05 7.87 -8.37
C ASN A 99 14.11 6.84 -7.23
N PRO A 100 13.89 5.56 -7.53
CA PRO A 100 14.05 4.47 -6.55
C PRO A 100 15.48 3.91 -6.46
N PRO A 101 15.83 3.18 -5.37
CA PRO A 101 14.97 2.64 -4.32
C PRO A 101 14.67 3.61 -3.16
N PHE A 102 13.46 3.52 -2.60
CA PHE A 102 13.08 4.23 -1.37
C PHE A 102 13.30 3.37 -0.14
N THR A 103 13.62 3.99 1.00
CA THR A 103 13.73 3.30 2.29
C THR A 103 12.54 3.61 3.19
N VAL A 104 12.20 2.68 4.09
CA VAL A 104 11.14 2.88 5.09
C VAL A 104 11.38 4.15 5.90
N LYS A 105 12.64 4.40 6.30
CA LYS A 105 13.03 5.63 7.00
C LYS A 105 12.66 6.89 6.21
N GLN A 106 12.92 6.94 4.90
CA GLN A 106 12.57 8.11 4.07
C GLN A 106 11.06 8.36 4.10
N ILE A 107 10.25 7.30 3.99
CA ILE A 107 8.79 7.42 4.03
C ILE A 107 8.30 7.94 5.39
N VAL A 108 8.90 7.46 6.48
CA VAL A 108 8.60 7.93 7.83
C VAL A 108 8.97 9.40 8.00
N ASP A 109 10.16 9.82 7.53
CA ASP A 109 10.60 11.21 7.58
C ASP A 109 9.68 12.12 6.76
N GLU A 110 9.24 11.68 5.58
CA GLU A 110 8.29 12.40 4.73
C GLU A 110 6.88 12.47 5.33
N TYR A 111 6.44 11.43 6.04
CA TYR A 111 5.18 11.44 6.77
C TYR A 111 5.21 12.45 7.92
N ILE A 112 6.28 12.46 8.72
CA ILE A 112 6.48 13.43 9.81
C ILE A 112 6.57 14.86 9.26
N ALA A 113 7.14 15.04 8.07
CA ALA A 113 7.22 16.31 7.39
C ALA A 113 5.94 16.68 6.60
N GLU A 114 4.87 15.89 6.68
CA GLU A 114 3.59 16.09 5.99
C GLU A 114 3.73 16.26 4.46
N LYS A 115 4.72 15.59 3.85
CA LYS A 115 4.98 15.64 2.40
C LYS A 115 4.22 14.58 1.60
N LEU A 116 3.64 13.60 2.29
CA LEU A 116 2.87 12.54 1.66
C LEU A 116 1.46 13.03 1.30
N VAL A 117 0.92 12.52 0.20
CA VAL A 117 -0.38 12.92 -0.34
C VAL A 117 -1.37 11.75 -0.26
N PRO A 118 -2.65 12.01 0.00
CA PRO A 118 -3.65 10.95 0.06
C PRO A 118 -3.90 10.31 -1.30
N VAL A 119 -4.12 9.00 -1.30
CA VAL A 119 -4.51 8.23 -2.48
C VAL A 119 -6.00 7.93 -2.39
N SER A 120 -6.76 8.42 -3.37
CA SER A 120 -8.21 8.13 -3.49
C SER A 120 -8.52 7.15 -4.63
N ASP A 121 -7.63 7.06 -5.63
CA ASP A 121 -7.82 6.31 -6.86
C ASP A 121 -6.67 5.35 -7.17
N ALA A 122 -6.94 4.32 -7.99
CA ALA A 122 -5.93 3.38 -8.42
C ALA A 122 -4.94 4.06 -9.39
N ASN A 123 -3.64 3.89 -9.13
CA ASN A 123 -2.57 4.53 -9.90
C ASN A 123 -1.85 3.59 -10.88
N VAL A 124 -2.24 2.31 -10.92
CA VAL A 124 -1.82 1.36 -11.97
C VAL A 124 -3.01 0.93 -12.81
N SER A 125 -2.79 0.79 -14.12
CA SER A 125 -3.86 0.40 -15.04
C SER A 125 -4.34 -1.02 -14.74
N SER A 126 -5.65 -1.16 -14.61
CA SER A 126 -6.34 -2.44 -14.54
C SER A 126 -6.16 -3.16 -15.87
N HIS A 127 -5.11 -3.96 -16.04
CA HIS A 127 -5.13 -5.02 -17.07
C HIS A 127 -6.02 -6.16 -16.59
N ALA A 128 -7.30 -5.85 -16.35
CA ALA A 128 -8.35 -6.83 -16.47
C ALA A 128 -8.58 -6.98 -17.97
N GLY A 129 -8.14 -8.10 -18.54
CA GLY A 129 -8.50 -8.50 -19.89
C GLY A 129 -10.02 -8.61 -19.98
N MET A 130 -10.69 -7.50 -20.30
CA MET A 130 -12.10 -7.49 -20.64
C MET A 130 -12.19 -7.52 -22.16
N HIS A 131 -11.98 -8.74 -22.68
CA HIS A 131 -12.77 -9.20 -23.80
C HIS A 131 -14.26 -9.07 -23.39
N HIS A 132 -14.86 -7.92 -23.64
CA HIS A 132 -16.31 -7.86 -23.86
C HIS A 132 -16.56 -7.52 -25.32
N ARG A 133 -16.38 -8.58 -26.11
CA ARG A 133 -17.00 -8.75 -27.41
C ARG A 133 -18.52 -8.75 -27.18
N ASN A 134 -19.25 -8.11 -28.10
CA ASN A 134 -20.70 -8.03 -28.26
C ASN A 134 -21.38 -6.76 -27.74
N ARG A 135 -21.60 -5.82 -28.67
CA ARG A 135 -22.95 -5.33 -28.91
C ARG A 135 -23.24 -5.44 -30.41
N PHE A 136 -23.90 -6.55 -30.76
CA PHE A 136 -24.72 -6.67 -31.96
C PHE A 136 -25.60 -5.41 -32.06
N GLY A 137 -25.39 -4.62 -33.11
CA GLY A 137 -26.42 -3.73 -33.63
C GLY A 137 -27.25 -4.54 -34.61
N GLN A 138 -28.34 -5.12 -34.13
CA GLN A 138 -29.43 -5.62 -34.96
C GLN A 138 -30.65 -4.75 -34.63
N ASP A 139 -31.30 -4.33 -35.71
CA ASP A 139 -32.67 -3.83 -35.82
C ASP A 139 -32.98 -2.37 -35.45
N GLY A 140 -33.36 -1.63 -36.50
CA GLY A 140 -33.85 -0.26 -36.54
C GLY A 140 -33.76 0.29 -37.95
#